data_AF-A0A6A6UHV6-F1
#
_entry.id   AF-A0A6A6UHV6-F1
#
_cell.length_a   1.000
_cell.length_b   1.000
_cell.length_c   1.000
_cell.angle_alpha   90.00
_cell.angle_beta   90.00
_cell.angle_gamma   90.00
#
_symmetry.space_group_name_H-M   'P 1'
#
loop_
_entity.id
_entity.type
_entity.pdbx_description
1 polymer ?
#
loop_
_entity_poly.entity_id
_entity_poly.type
_entity_poly.pdbx_seq_one_letter_code
_entity_poly.pdbx_strand_id
1 'polypeptide(L)'
;MRQTSFQPVSLLHNSRISAAYSSPNRVDVWVLGSDRKIKHLKIEDGSWLPSYWQTEAGTYSNAPIAFSRGEPQFELIAPTTTGEVHYLAKQNGWLSQDSWQNLGGSMVSPLTAISPGFARLDIFGVGADKQLYHKTFEHGEWFPSKEEWNCLGGSVIGPPEAVSCDSGRIDVFMRGPLHTLQYKWFLDGAWFPEGAEWEDLGNTQTITPFAAASRQLLDFNVFGLSPDGEVIHRWWNCSWGDWESLGRKFISRPCVVSQDGDSLDLFCVGSDNQLHHKSWRGWWSDWEQLGGDFISAPTVICLVKKRLDIFCKGRDYEIYHMNWENKQWRSLGKVA
;
A
#
# COMPACT_ATOMS: atom_id res chain seq x y z
N MET A 1 5.76 -33.81 -21.02
CA MET A 1 4.98 -33.03 -20.04
C MET A 1 4.53 -31.76 -20.71
N ARG A 2 3.21 -31.58 -20.92
CA ARG A 2 2.68 -30.34 -21.50
C ARG A 2 2.85 -29.24 -20.44
N GLN A 3 3.70 -28.25 -20.71
CA GLN A 3 3.62 -26.96 -20.03
C GLN A 3 2.20 -26.44 -20.31
N THR A 4 1.34 -26.46 -19.31
CA THR A 4 0.10 -25.69 -19.33
C THR A 4 0.52 -24.23 -19.38
N SER A 5 0.37 -23.61 -20.55
CA SER A 5 0.61 -22.18 -20.74
C SER A 5 -0.30 -21.41 -19.77
N PHE A 6 0.30 -20.74 -18.78
CA PHE A 6 -0.41 -19.74 -18.00
C PHE A 6 -0.96 -18.69 -18.96
N GLN A 7 -2.24 -18.34 -18.81
CA GLN A 7 -2.85 -17.26 -19.59
C GLN A 7 -2.49 -15.94 -18.91
N PRO A 8 -1.72 -15.06 -19.57
CA PRO A 8 -1.28 -13.81 -18.97
C PRO A 8 -2.49 -12.87 -18.78
N VAL A 9 -2.44 -12.05 -17.73
CA VAL A 9 -3.44 -10.98 -17.53
C VAL A 9 -2.91 -9.70 -18.14
N SER A 10 -3.67 -9.13 -19.06
CA SER A 10 -3.43 -7.75 -19.50
C SER A 10 -3.73 -6.81 -18.33
N LEU A 11 -2.69 -6.32 -17.66
CA LEU A 11 -2.80 -5.38 -16.54
C LEU A 11 -3.06 -3.96 -17.04
N LEU A 12 -3.81 -3.18 -16.26
CA LEU A 12 -3.85 -1.73 -16.47
C LEU A 12 -2.44 -1.17 -16.23
N HIS A 13 -1.97 -0.27 -17.11
CA HIS A 13 -0.58 0.23 -17.11
C HIS A 13 -0.14 0.82 -15.75
N ASN A 14 -1.06 1.36 -14.96
CA ASN A 14 -0.80 1.94 -13.63
C ASN A 14 -1.38 1.13 -12.46
N SER A 15 -1.82 -0.11 -12.68
CA SER A 15 -2.34 -0.95 -11.58
C SER A 15 -1.26 -1.17 -10.53
N ARG A 16 -1.56 -0.79 -9.28
CA ARG A 16 -0.80 -1.26 -8.12
C ARG A 16 -1.01 -2.77 -7.97
N ILE A 17 -0.03 -3.44 -7.38
CA ILE A 17 -0.18 -4.82 -6.93
C ILE A 17 -0.59 -4.75 -5.46
N SER A 18 -1.63 -5.50 -5.10
CA SER A 18 -2.07 -5.65 -3.73
C SER A 18 -1.83 -7.08 -3.31
N ALA A 19 -1.33 -7.28 -2.10
CA ALA A 19 -1.07 -8.63 -1.60
C ALA A 19 -1.34 -8.67 -0.09
N ALA A 20 -1.81 -9.81 0.37
CA ALA A 20 -2.06 -10.05 1.79
C ALA A 20 -1.82 -11.52 2.09
N TYR A 21 -1.40 -11.81 3.31
CA TYR A 21 -1.23 -13.18 3.77
C TYR A 21 -2.55 -13.74 4.28
N SER A 22 -2.91 -14.92 3.82
CA SER A 22 -4.06 -15.65 4.37
C SER A 22 -3.64 -16.79 5.29
N SER A 23 -2.36 -17.20 5.26
CA SER A 23 -1.72 -18.16 6.17
C SER A 23 -0.19 -18.07 6.12
N PRO A 24 0.58 -18.66 7.07
CA PRO A 24 2.04 -18.71 7.02
C PRO A 24 2.63 -19.21 5.70
N ASN A 25 1.88 -20.04 4.97
CA ASN A 25 2.34 -20.60 3.70
C ASN A 25 1.57 -20.07 2.50
N ARG A 26 0.68 -19.08 2.69
CA ARG A 26 -0.19 -18.57 1.63
C ARG A 26 -0.19 -17.06 1.52
N VAL A 27 0.12 -16.59 0.31
CA VAL A 27 -0.06 -15.20 -0.12
C VAL A 27 -1.14 -15.13 -1.17
N ASP A 28 -2.08 -14.22 -1.01
CA ASP A 28 -3.06 -13.86 -2.02
C ASP A 28 -2.64 -12.53 -2.65
N VAL A 29 -2.76 -12.45 -3.97
CA VAL A 29 -2.36 -11.30 -4.79
C VAL A 29 -3.54 -10.84 -5.63
N TRP A 30 -3.78 -9.54 -5.64
CA TRP A 30 -4.82 -8.89 -6.41
C TRP A 30 -4.24 -7.78 -7.30
N VAL A 31 -4.80 -7.69 -8.50
CA VAL A 31 -4.45 -6.68 -9.50
C VAL A 31 -5.67 -6.21 -10.27
N LEU A 32 -5.56 -5.06 -10.93
CA LEU A 32 -6.59 -4.56 -11.83
C LEU A 32 -6.24 -4.89 -13.28
N GLY A 33 -7.08 -5.69 -13.93
CA GLY A 33 -6.98 -5.96 -15.36
C GLY A 33 -7.33 -4.74 -16.21
N SER A 34 -6.91 -4.75 -17.47
CA SER A 34 -7.29 -3.74 -18.47
C SER A 34 -8.81 -3.72 -18.75
N ASP A 35 -9.50 -4.81 -18.43
CA ASP A 35 -10.96 -4.94 -18.42
C ASP A 35 -11.63 -4.24 -17.21
N ARG A 36 -10.84 -3.55 -16.37
CA ARG A 36 -11.25 -2.89 -15.13
C ARG A 36 -11.83 -3.84 -14.08
N LYS A 37 -11.54 -5.14 -14.18
CA LYS A 37 -11.93 -6.12 -13.18
C LYS A 37 -10.77 -6.43 -12.25
N ILE A 38 -11.09 -6.65 -10.98
CA ILE A 38 -10.11 -7.16 -10.03
C ILE A 38 -9.84 -8.62 -10.38
N LYS A 39 -8.56 -8.95 -10.51
CA LYS A 39 -8.06 -10.29 -10.74
C LYS A 39 -7.37 -10.77 -9.48
N HIS A 40 -7.52 -12.04 -9.16
CA HIS A 40 -6.94 -12.67 -7.98
C HIS A 40 -6.15 -13.94 -8.35
N LEU A 41 -5.04 -14.15 -7.66
CA LEU A 41 -4.24 -15.37 -7.67
C LEU A 41 -3.67 -15.61 -6.27
N LYS A 42 -3.33 -16.86 -5.92
CA LYS A 42 -2.62 -17.16 -4.67
C LYS A 42 -1.40 -18.03 -4.90
N ILE A 43 -0.40 -17.89 -4.05
CA ILE A 43 0.68 -18.86 -3.87
C ILE A 43 0.48 -19.55 -2.55
N GLU A 44 0.45 -20.88 -2.54
CA GLU A 44 0.27 -21.71 -1.36
C GLU A 44 1.29 -22.86 -1.42
N ASP A 45 2.05 -23.05 -0.35
CA ASP A 45 3.12 -24.05 -0.27
C ASP A 45 4.11 -23.98 -1.46
N GLY A 46 4.43 -22.75 -1.88
CA GLY A 46 5.38 -22.47 -2.96
C GLY A 46 4.82 -22.64 -4.38
N SER A 47 3.52 -22.93 -4.54
CA SER A 47 2.88 -23.13 -5.84
C SER A 47 1.77 -22.11 -6.10
N TRP A 48 1.78 -21.51 -7.30
CA TRP A 48 0.70 -20.62 -7.75
C TRP A 48 -0.55 -21.41 -8.11
N LEU A 49 -1.69 -21.02 -7.53
CA LEU A 49 -2.96 -21.72 -7.65
C LEU A 49 -4.14 -20.74 -7.73
N PRO A 50 -5.20 -21.07 -8.50
CA PRO A 50 -5.18 -22.06 -9.59
C PRO A 50 -4.23 -21.60 -10.72
N SER A 51 -4.09 -22.35 -11.80
CA SER A 51 -3.21 -21.98 -12.94
C SER A 51 -3.75 -20.83 -13.81
N TYR A 52 -4.71 -20.05 -13.30
CA TYR A 52 -5.35 -18.95 -13.98
C TYR A 52 -5.85 -17.92 -12.97
N TRP A 53 -5.97 -16.68 -13.42
CA TRP A 53 -6.49 -15.59 -12.60
C TRP A 53 -8.00 -15.70 -12.41
N GLN A 54 -8.44 -15.65 -11.16
CA GLN A 54 -9.84 -15.51 -10.80
C GLN A 54 -10.27 -14.05 -11.01
N THR A 55 -11.54 -13.80 -11.27
CA THR A 55 -12.05 -12.47 -11.59
C THR A 55 -13.23 -12.10 -10.71
N GLU A 56 -13.16 -10.94 -10.06
CA GLU A 56 -14.26 -10.40 -9.26
C GLU A 56 -15.35 -9.77 -10.13
N ALA A 57 -16.58 -9.77 -9.59
CA ALA A 57 -17.66 -8.96 -10.11
C ALA A 57 -17.40 -7.47 -9.88
N GLY A 58 -17.97 -6.62 -10.74
CA GLY A 58 -17.82 -5.16 -10.69
C GLY A 58 -16.75 -4.61 -11.63
N THR A 59 -16.68 -3.27 -11.70
CA THR A 59 -15.67 -2.53 -12.47
C THR A 59 -15.06 -1.44 -11.61
N TYR A 60 -13.73 -1.40 -11.58
CA TYR A 60 -12.97 -0.61 -10.63
C TYR A 60 -12.03 0.36 -11.32
N SER A 61 -11.80 1.51 -10.69
CA SER A 61 -10.87 2.52 -11.18
C SER A 61 -9.43 2.21 -10.76
N ASN A 62 -9.23 1.51 -9.64
CA ASN A 62 -7.93 1.15 -9.09
C ASN A 62 -7.90 -0.29 -8.56
N ALA A 63 -6.69 -0.83 -8.40
CA ALA A 63 -6.48 -2.10 -7.70
C ALA A 63 -6.99 -2.01 -6.26
N PRO A 64 -7.48 -3.12 -5.68
CA PRO A 64 -8.02 -3.10 -4.33
C PRO A 64 -6.90 -2.92 -3.31
N ILE A 65 -7.24 -2.41 -2.13
CA ILE A 65 -6.43 -2.60 -0.94
C ILE A 65 -6.90 -3.90 -0.28
N ALA A 66 -5.95 -4.76 0.08
CA ALA A 66 -6.22 -6.05 0.71
C ALA A 66 -5.67 -6.08 2.14
N PHE A 67 -6.49 -6.55 3.07
CA PHE A 67 -6.13 -6.75 4.47
C PHE A 67 -6.41 -8.18 4.89
N SER A 68 -5.59 -8.70 5.80
CA SER A 68 -5.83 -9.98 6.47
C SER A 68 -6.34 -9.74 7.89
N ARG A 69 -7.42 -10.42 8.29
CA ARG A 69 -7.94 -10.41 9.67
C ARG A 69 -7.66 -11.72 10.43
N GLY A 70 -6.75 -12.54 9.92
CA GLY A 70 -6.49 -13.89 10.41
C GLY A 70 -6.94 -14.93 9.39
N GLU A 71 -6.70 -16.21 9.69
CA GLU A 71 -6.88 -17.27 8.69
C GLU A 71 -8.32 -17.78 8.58
N PRO A 72 -8.89 -17.92 7.37
CA PRO A 72 -8.55 -17.33 6.08
C PRO A 72 -9.58 -16.22 5.77
N GLN A 73 -9.49 -15.12 6.52
CA GLN A 73 -10.35 -13.95 6.40
C GLN A 73 -9.58 -12.78 5.80
N PHE A 74 -10.07 -12.27 4.67
CA PHE A 74 -9.51 -11.09 4.03
C PHE A 74 -10.58 -10.06 3.71
N GLU A 75 -10.17 -8.80 3.70
CA GLU A 75 -11.02 -7.67 3.37
C GLU A 75 -10.42 -6.95 2.16
N LEU A 76 -11.26 -6.68 1.16
CA LEU A 76 -10.91 -5.93 -0.03
C LEU A 76 -11.70 -4.63 -0.05
N ILE A 77 -11.01 -3.54 -0.39
CA ILE A 77 -11.61 -2.22 -0.56
C ILE A 77 -11.16 -1.68 -1.89
N ALA A 78 -12.09 -1.24 -2.74
CA ALA A 78 -11.74 -0.70 -4.04
C ALA A 78 -12.72 0.40 -4.48
N PRO A 79 -12.23 1.50 -5.06
CA PRO A 79 -13.08 2.48 -5.71
C PRO A 79 -13.56 1.94 -7.07
N THR A 80 -14.84 2.06 -7.34
CA THR A 80 -15.44 1.73 -8.63
C THR A 80 -15.01 2.73 -9.70
N THR A 81 -15.43 2.50 -10.94
CA THR A 81 -15.26 3.48 -12.02
C THR A 81 -16.14 4.72 -11.88
N THR A 82 -17.17 4.69 -11.02
CA THR A 82 -18.05 5.82 -10.69
C THR A 82 -17.55 6.61 -9.47
N GLY A 83 -16.54 6.09 -8.77
CA GLY A 83 -15.94 6.70 -7.57
C GLY A 83 -16.52 6.20 -6.25
N GLU A 84 -17.59 5.41 -6.28
CA GLU A 84 -18.13 4.74 -5.09
C GLU A 84 -17.08 3.77 -4.53
N VAL A 85 -17.01 3.66 -3.21
CA VAL A 85 -16.09 2.72 -2.56
C VAL A 85 -16.84 1.45 -2.24
N HIS A 86 -16.36 0.33 -2.76
CA HIS A 86 -16.90 -0.99 -2.45
C HIS A 86 -15.99 -1.72 -1.45
N TYR A 87 -16.62 -2.46 -0.55
CA TYR A 87 -15.99 -3.29 0.46
C TYR A 87 -16.46 -4.75 0.35
N LEU A 88 -15.52 -5.68 0.49
CA LEU A 88 -15.80 -7.11 0.49
C LEU A 88 -15.02 -7.76 1.62
N ALA A 89 -15.72 -8.34 2.59
CA ALA A 89 -15.13 -9.26 3.56
C ALA A 89 -15.33 -10.68 3.05
N LYS A 90 -14.27 -11.48 2.96
CA LYS A 90 -14.37 -12.91 2.65
C LYS A 90 -13.99 -13.74 3.85
N GLN A 91 -14.82 -14.73 4.19
CA GLN A 91 -14.52 -15.73 5.21
C GLN A 91 -14.26 -17.10 4.58
N ASN A 92 -13.23 -17.82 5.02
CA ASN A 92 -12.88 -19.16 4.54
C ASN A 92 -12.46 -19.24 3.06
N GLY A 93 -11.84 -18.17 2.54
CA GLY A 93 -11.39 -18.13 1.15
C GLY A 93 -12.52 -18.05 0.13
N TRP A 94 -12.27 -18.54 -1.09
CA TRP A 94 -13.15 -18.37 -2.26
C TRP A 94 -14.37 -19.31 -2.28
N LEU A 95 -14.69 -19.95 -1.16
CA LEU A 95 -15.78 -20.92 -1.04
C LEU A 95 -17.06 -20.31 -0.41
N SER A 96 -17.02 -19.08 0.13
CA SER A 96 -18.20 -18.32 0.55
C SER A 96 -18.57 -17.26 -0.50
N GLN A 97 -19.87 -17.10 -0.75
CA GLN A 97 -20.40 -16.06 -1.64
C GLN A 97 -20.59 -14.77 -0.84
N ASP A 98 -19.49 -14.15 -0.45
CA ASP A 98 -19.52 -12.81 0.13
C ASP A 98 -19.60 -11.77 -1.00
N SER A 99 -20.53 -10.82 -0.89
CA SER A 99 -20.84 -9.84 -1.94
C SER A 99 -20.26 -8.47 -1.61
N TRP A 100 -19.91 -7.71 -2.66
CA TRP A 100 -19.45 -6.34 -2.51
C TRP A 100 -20.55 -5.48 -1.89
N GLN A 101 -20.21 -4.79 -0.82
CA GLN A 101 -21.03 -3.79 -0.15
C GLN A 101 -20.63 -2.40 -0.64
N ASN A 102 -21.60 -1.58 -1.03
CA ASN A 102 -21.36 -0.18 -1.33
C ASN A 102 -21.21 0.61 -0.02
N LEU A 103 -20.11 1.34 0.11
CA LEU A 103 -19.82 2.25 1.22
C LEU A 103 -20.03 3.72 0.83
N GLY A 104 -20.65 3.98 -0.32
CA GLY A 104 -20.86 5.33 -0.87
C GLY A 104 -19.56 6.03 -1.25
N GLY A 105 -19.56 7.36 -1.19
CA GLY A 105 -18.41 8.21 -1.55
C GLY A 105 -18.28 8.47 -3.06
N SER A 106 -17.36 9.38 -3.41
CA SER A 106 -17.04 9.75 -4.79
C SER A 106 -15.53 10.03 -4.93
N MET A 107 -14.76 8.96 -4.80
CA MET A 107 -13.30 8.99 -4.77
C MET A 107 -12.72 8.98 -6.18
N VAL A 108 -11.73 9.84 -6.42
CA VAL A 108 -11.09 10.02 -7.73
C VAL A 108 -9.63 9.58 -7.78
N SER A 109 -9.09 9.10 -6.66
CA SER A 109 -7.71 8.61 -6.52
C SER A 109 -7.68 7.17 -6.02
N PRO A 110 -6.52 6.48 -6.07
CA PRO A 110 -6.30 5.31 -5.24
C PRO A 110 -6.60 5.64 -3.78
N LEU A 111 -7.21 4.67 -3.10
CA LEU A 111 -7.49 4.75 -1.66
C LEU A 111 -6.22 4.41 -0.87
N THR A 112 -6.23 4.76 0.40
CA THR A 112 -5.30 4.28 1.42
C THR A 112 -6.10 3.73 2.58
N ALA A 113 -5.65 2.65 3.19
CA ALA A 113 -6.31 2.11 4.37
C ALA A 113 -5.29 1.51 5.33
N ILE A 114 -5.64 1.52 6.62
CA ILE A 114 -4.80 1.04 7.71
C ILE A 114 -5.65 0.38 8.79
N SER A 115 -5.08 -0.59 9.50
CA SER A 115 -5.71 -1.23 10.66
C SER A 115 -4.85 -0.96 11.90
N PRO A 116 -5.10 0.15 12.62
CA PRO A 116 -4.26 0.58 13.75
C PRO A 116 -4.44 -0.33 14.98
N GLY A 117 -5.57 -1.03 15.09
CA GLY A 117 -5.86 -1.92 16.20
C GLY A 117 -6.80 -3.05 15.80
N PHE A 118 -6.94 -4.05 16.68
CA PHE A 118 -7.84 -5.18 16.45
C PHE A 118 -9.26 -4.70 16.14
N ALA A 119 -9.82 -5.21 15.04
CA ALA A 119 -11.17 -4.89 14.57
C ALA A 119 -11.42 -3.40 14.23
N ARG A 120 -10.37 -2.61 14.03
CA ARG A 120 -10.46 -1.25 13.48
C ARG A 120 -9.85 -1.19 12.09
N LEU A 121 -10.52 -0.51 11.17
CA LEU A 121 -10.06 -0.26 9.82
C LEU A 121 -10.39 1.19 9.43
N ASP A 122 -9.39 1.96 9.08
CA ASP A 122 -9.55 3.34 8.62
C ASP A 122 -9.24 3.41 7.13
N ILE A 123 -10.11 4.06 6.36
CA ILE A 123 -10.03 4.22 4.91
C ILE A 123 -9.97 5.71 4.60
N PHE A 124 -9.06 6.07 3.70
CA PHE A 124 -8.82 7.42 3.22
C PHE A 124 -8.94 7.46 1.70
N GLY A 125 -9.63 8.46 1.18
CA GLY A 125 -9.80 8.68 -0.26
C GLY A 125 -9.91 10.15 -0.59
N VAL A 126 -9.48 10.54 -1.79
CA VAL A 126 -9.59 11.92 -2.26
C VAL A 126 -10.84 12.06 -3.10
N GLY A 127 -11.69 13.03 -2.74
CA GLY A 127 -12.90 13.37 -3.48
C GLY A 127 -12.63 14.19 -4.74
N ALA A 128 -13.64 14.33 -5.60
CA ALA A 128 -13.53 15.16 -6.81
C ALA A 128 -13.24 16.65 -6.54
N ASP A 129 -13.59 17.12 -5.35
CA ASP A 129 -13.29 18.46 -4.81
C ASP A 129 -11.84 18.60 -4.30
N LYS A 130 -11.03 17.55 -4.42
CA LYS A 130 -9.64 17.45 -3.95
C LYS A 130 -9.49 17.52 -2.43
N GLN A 131 -10.55 17.26 -1.68
CA GLN A 131 -10.49 17.12 -0.23
C GLN A 131 -10.25 15.66 0.17
N LEU A 132 -9.70 15.45 1.36
CA LEU A 132 -9.55 14.12 1.93
C LEU A 132 -10.82 13.71 2.67
N TYR A 133 -11.28 12.50 2.40
CA TYR A 133 -12.36 11.86 3.11
C TYR A 133 -11.86 10.65 3.88
N HIS A 134 -12.46 10.43 5.05
CA HIS A 134 -12.17 9.34 5.96
C HIS A 134 -13.42 8.56 6.32
N LYS A 135 -13.27 7.25 6.46
CA LYS A 135 -14.26 6.32 6.95
C LYS A 135 -13.58 5.33 7.89
N THR A 136 -14.19 5.06 9.03
CA THR A 136 -13.68 4.04 9.97
C THR A 136 -14.70 2.92 10.14
N PHE A 137 -14.21 1.70 10.23
CA PHE A 137 -14.94 0.55 10.74
C PHE A 137 -14.44 0.26 12.15
N GLU A 138 -15.32 0.30 13.13
CA GLU A 138 -15.01 -0.06 14.51
C GLU A 138 -16.27 -0.63 15.18
N HIS A 139 -16.10 -1.50 16.18
CA HIS A 139 -17.21 -2.09 16.92
C HIS A 139 -18.28 -2.79 16.05
N GLY A 140 -17.93 -3.22 14.84
CA GLY A 140 -18.86 -3.89 13.92
C GLY A 140 -19.62 -2.95 12.98
N GLU A 141 -19.39 -1.65 13.05
CA GLU A 141 -20.13 -0.63 12.30
C GLU A 141 -19.22 0.33 11.54
N TRP A 142 -19.77 0.92 10.47
CA TRP A 142 -19.10 1.96 9.68
C TRP A 142 -19.51 3.34 10.18
N PHE A 143 -18.53 4.21 10.38
CA PHE A 143 -18.73 5.60 10.75
C PHE A 143 -18.26 6.54 9.62
N PRO A 144 -18.90 7.71 9.44
CA PRO A 144 -20.06 8.23 10.21
C PRO A 144 -21.36 7.45 9.98
N SER A 145 -21.50 6.77 8.85
CA SER A 145 -22.53 5.77 8.58
C SER A 145 -22.01 4.78 7.52
N LYS A 146 -22.85 3.87 7.02
CA LYS A 146 -22.45 2.96 5.94
C LYS A 146 -22.04 3.70 4.66
N GLU A 147 -22.78 4.73 4.25
CA GLU A 147 -22.62 5.38 2.93
C GLU A 147 -22.01 6.79 2.99
N GLU A 148 -22.03 7.44 4.16
CA GLU A 148 -21.48 8.79 4.32
C GLU A 148 -20.00 8.77 4.70
N TRP A 149 -19.24 9.79 4.31
CA TRP A 149 -17.82 9.91 4.60
C TRP A 149 -17.53 11.19 5.38
N ASN A 150 -16.63 11.11 6.35
CA ASN A 150 -16.19 12.28 7.09
C ASN A 150 -15.19 13.08 6.24
N CYS A 151 -15.44 14.36 6.01
CA CYS A 151 -14.48 15.20 5.31
C CYS A 151 -13.42 15.72 6.29
N LEU A 152 -12.16 15.47 5.99
CA LEU A 152 -10.99 15.97 6.73
C LEU A 152 -10.41 17.24 6.09
N GLY A 153 -11.03 17.77 5.03
CA GLY A 153 -10.60 18.99 4.35
C GLY A 153 -9.28 18.82 3.58
N GLY A 154 -8.46 19.88 3.59
CA GLY A 154 -7.20 19.95 2.83
C GLY A 154 -7.39 20.15 1.33
N SER A 155 -6.27 20.19 0.60
CA SER A 155 -6.25 20.22 -0.86
C SER A 155 -5.17 19.26 -1.34
N VAL A 156 -5.52 18.29 -2.18
CA VAL A 156 -4.64 17.14 -2.47
C VAL A 156 -4.29 17.02 -3.95
N ILE A 157 -3.03 16.63 -4.21
CA ILE A 157 -2.52 16.21 -5.52
C ILE A 157 -1.98 14.78 -5.44
N GLY A 158 -2.86 13.79 -5.55
CA GLY A 158 -2.51 12.36 -5.59
C GLY A 158 -3.14 11.55 -4.44
N PRO A 159 -2.77 10.27 -4.29
CA PRO A 159 -3.28 9.45 -3.19
C PRO A 159 -2.66 9.89 -1.85
N PRO A 160 -3.41 9.79 -0.74
CA PRO A 160 -2.89 10.01 0.61
C PRO A 160 -2.03 8.81 1.04
N GLU A 161 -1.25 8.96 2.10
CA GLU A 161 -0.50 7.87 2.72
C GLU A 161 -0.74 7.94 4.24
N ALA A 162 -0.92 6.79 4.88
CA ALA A 162 -1.24 6.72 6.30
C ALA A 162 -0.34 5.71 7.01
N VAL A 163 0.03 6.02 8.24
CA VAL A 163 0.76 5.13 9.16
C VAL A 163 0.11 5.19 10.53
N SER A 164 0.31 4.15 11.32
CA SER A 164 -0.12 4.09 12.70
C SER A 164 1.01 3.48 13.50
N CYS A 165 1.37 4.13 14.61
CA CYS A 165 2.35 3.61 15.56
C CYS A 165 1.72 2.87 16.75
N ASP A 166 0.42 3.04 16.97
CA ASP A 166 -0.36 2.40 18.03
C ASP A 166 -1.86 2.46 17.73
N SER A 167 -2.67 1.73 18.50
CA SER A 167 -4.12 1.63 18.28
C SER A 167 -4.90 2.94 18.43
N GLY A 168 -4.31 3.96 19.06
CA GLY A 168 -4.92 5.27 19.30
C GLY A 168 -4.46 6.34 18.30
N ARG A 169 -3.41 6.08 17.51
CA ARG A 169 -2.79 7.07 16.64
C ARG A 169 -2.77 6.66 15.18
N ILE A 170 -3.20 7.59 14.32
CA ILE A 170 -3.05 7.50 12.86
C ILE A 170 -2.44 8.80 12.36
N ASP A 171 -1.41 8.73 11.56
CA ASP A 171 -0.76 9.87 10.93
C ASP A 171 -1.01 9.80 9.42
N VAL A 172 -1.59 10.84 8.85
CA VAL A 172 -1.96 10.92 7.43
C VAL A 172 -1.17 12.02 6.74
N PHE A 173 -0.62 11.67 5.59
CA PHE A 173 0.25 12.50 4.77
C PHE A 173 -0.35 12.67 3.39
N MET A 174 -0.31 13.90 2.90
CA MET A 174 -0.82 14.23 1.57
C MET A 174 0.10 15.22 0.90
N ARG A 175 0.12 15.19 -0.44
CA ARG A 175 0.79 16.23 -1.20
C ARG A 175 -0.20 17.34 -1.51
N GLY A 176 0.10 18.55 -1.03
CA GLY A 176 -0.67 19.75 -1.29
C GLY A 176 -0.39 20.39 -2.65
N PRO A 177 -1.15 21.43 -3.02
CA PRO A 177 -0.75 22.37 -4.06
C PRO A 177 0.64 22.94 -3.77
N LEU A 178 1.45 23.15 -4.82
CA LEU A 178 2.85 23.61 -4.69
C LEU A 178 3.81 22.57 -4.09
N HIS A 179 3.44 21.29 -4.11
CA HIS A 179 4.29 20.18 -3.65
C HIS A 179 4.59 20.24 -2.14
N THR A 180 3.77 20.89 -1.32
CA THR A 180 3.95 20.82 0.14
C THR A 180 3.54 19.46 0.69
N LEU A 181 4.17 19.03 1.78
CA LEU A 181 3.72 17.85 2.52
C LEU A 181 2.74 18.30 3.60
N GLN A 182 1.47 18.01 3.39
CA GLN A 182 0.42 18.24 4.38
C GLN A 182 0.30 17.04 5.32
N TYR A 183 0.11 17.36 6.60
CA TYR A 183 0.06 16.40 7.70
C TYR A 183 -1.14 16.66 8.61
N LYS A 184 -1.80 15.57 9.01
CA LYS A 184 -2.89 15.54 9.98
C LYS A 184 -2.81 14.21 10.71
N TRP A 185 -3.11 14.22 12.00
CA TRP A 185 -3.06 13.01 12.82
C TRP A 185 -4.32 12.84 13.63
N PHE A 186 -4.71 11.60 13.84
CA PHE A 186 -5.72 11.19 14.79
C PHE A 186 -5.00 10.80 16.08
N LEU A 187 -5.49 11.29 17.21
CA LEU A 187 -5.03 10.90 18.54
C LEU A 187 -6.23 10.88 19.49
N ASP A 188 -6.42 9.77 20.20
CA ASP A 188 -7.38 9.64 21.30
C ASP A 188 -8.81 10.12 20.97
N GLY A 189 -9.32 9.78 19.78
CA GLY A 189 -10.70 10.08 19.40
C GLY A 189 -10.87 11.34 18.54
N ALA A 190 -9.81 12.12 18.32
CA ALA A 190 -9.90 13.39 17.60
C ALA A 190 -8.83 13.54 16.52
N TRP A 191 -9.17 14.30 15.48
CA TRP A 191 -8.26 14.69 14.40
C TRP A 191 -7.62 16.05 14.68
N PHE A 192 -6.33 16.17 14.37
CA PHE A 192 -5.52 17.35 14.60
C PHE A 192 -4.70 17.74 13.35
N PRO A 193 -4.53 19.03 13.03
CA PRO A 193 -5.31 20.15 13.61
C PRO A 193 -6.83 19.96 13.40
N GLU A 194 -7.66 20.55 14.24
CA GLU A 194 -9.10 20.32 14.20
C GLU A 194 -9.75 20.86 12.91
N GLY A 195 -10.92 20.32 12.56
CA GLY A 195 -11.68 20.73 11.38
C GLY A 195 -10.98 20.39 10.05
N ALA A 196 -11.03 21.34 9.10
CA ALA A 196 -10.55 21.15 7.73
C ALA A 196 -9.09 21.58 7.52
N GLU A 197 -8.41 22.04 8.58
CA GLU A 197 -7.03 22.54 8.51
C GLU A 197 -6.02 21.40 8.43
N TRP A 198 -4.81 21.68 7.95
CA TRP A 198 -3.70 20.72 7.85
C TRP A 198 -2.40 21.41 8.24
N GLU A 199 -1.51 20.69 8.92
CA GLU A 199 -0.16 21.18 9.19
C GLU A 199 0.68 21.08 7.93
N ASP A 200 1.39 22.15 7.58
CA ASP A 200 2.35 22.15 6.48
C ASP A 200 3.73 21.78 7.01
N LEU A 201 4.23 20.60 6.64
CA LEU A 201 5.57 20.13 6.99
C LEU A 201 6.66 20.69 6.07
N GLY A 202 6.31 21.67 5.24
CA GLY A 202 7.18 22.42 4.36
C GLY A 202 7.09 21.96 2.91
N ASN A 203 7.83 22.69 2.07
CA ASN A 203 8.03 22.35 0.67
C ASN A 203 8.93 21.12 0.58
N THR A 204 8.32 19.95 0.61
CA THR A 204 9.00 18.81 0.04
C THR A 204 9.10 19.08 -1.45
N GLN A 205 10.28 19.44 -1.90
CA GLN A 205 10.68 19.18 -3.26
C GLN A 205 10.48 17.67 -3.48
N THR A 206 9.27 17.14 -3.68
CA THR A 206 8.97 15.71 -3.81
C THR A 206 7.90 15.42 -4.86
N ILE A 207 8.10 14.36 -5.64
CA ILE A 207 7.28 14.05 -6.82
C ILE A 207 6.32 12.87 -6.59
N THR A 208 6.60 11.97 -5.65
CA THR A 208 5.83 10.72 -5.48
C THR A 208 5.07 10.69 -4.15
N PRO A 209 3.98 9.89 -4.05
CA PRO A 209 3.33 9.65 -2.76
C PRO A 209 4.35 9.10 -1.78
N PHE A 210 4.13 9.36 -0.51
CA PHE A 210 5.05 8.98 0.53
C PHE A 210 4.99 7.47 0.81
N ALA A 211 5.96 6.96 1.55
CA ALA A 211 5.83 5.69 2.25
C ALA A 211 6.03 6.00 3.73
N ALA A 212 5.23 5.42 4.60
CA ALA A 212 5.36 5.65 6.02
C ALA A 212 5.35 4.33 6.79
N ALA A 213 6.29 4.18 7.72
CA ALA A 213 6.38 3.00 8.57
C ALA A 213 6.72 3.41 10.00
N SER A 214 6.01 2.80 10.95
CA SER A 214 6.30 2.89 12.37
C SER A 214 7.35 1.84 12.75
N ARG A 215 8.22 2.23 13.67
CA ARG A 215 9.19 1.34 14.32
C ARG A 215 8.69 0.95 15.70
N GLN A 216 8.37 1.96 16.50
CA GLN A 216 7.94 1.82 17.87
C GLN A 216 6.88 2.90 18.18
N LEU A 217 6.31 2.86 19.38
CA LEU A 217 5.36 3.89 19.82
C LEU A 217 5.96 5.29 19.58
N LEU A 218 5.21 6.14 18.89
CA LEU A 218 5.61 7.53 18.57
C LEU A 218 6.90 7.67 17.73
N ASP A 219 7.25 6.65 16.95
CA ASP A 219 8.41 6.68 16.04
C ASP A 219 8.03 6.15 14.66
N PHE A 220 8.01 7.04 13.68
CA PHE A 220 7.77 6.67 12.30
C PHE A 220 8.62 7.50 11.34
N ASN A 221 8.83 6.94 10.15
CA ASN A 221 9.53 7.61 9.06
C ASN A 221 8.57 7.86 7.90
N VAL A 222 8.78 8.96 7.18
CA VAL A 222 8.09 9.31 5.94
C VAL A 222 9.15 9.43 4.84
N PHE A 223 8.97 8.68 3.75
CA PHE A 223 9.88 8.63 2.61
C PHE A 223 9.22 9.25 1.38
N GLY A 224 9.99 9.95 0.55
CA GLY A 224 9.53 10.46 -0.75
C GLY A 224 10.69 10.54 -1.74
N LEU A 225 10.39 10.84 -3.00
CA LEU A 225 11.41 11.15 -4.01
C LEU A 225 11.51 12.64 -4.22
N SER A 226 12.73 13.19 -4.29
CA SER A 226 13.01 14.58 -4.63
C SER A 226 12.65 14.92 -6.09
N PRO A 227 12.71 16.18 -6.57
CA PRO A 227 12.42 16.55 -7.95
C PRO A 227 13.42 15.93 -8.92
N ASP A 228 14.63 15.69 -8.43
CA ASP A 228 15.70 15.02 -9.14
C ASP A 228 15.65 13.49 -9.00
N GLY A 229 14.62 12.96 -8.31
CA GLY A 229 14.39 11.53 -8.09
C GLY A 229 15.16 10.94 -6.91
N GLU A 230 15.81 11.74 -6.07
CA GLU A 230 16.54 11.20 -4.91
C GLU A 230 15.61 10.73 -3.81
N VAL A 231 15.89 9.59 -3.16
CA VAL A 231 15.11 9.25 -1.97
C VAL A 231 15.47 10.19 -0.85
N ILE A 232 14.46 10.86 -0.29
CA ILE A 232 14.58 11.64 0.92
C ILE A 232 13.65 11.07 1.98
N HIS A 233 14.00 11.26 3.24
CA HIS A 233 13.14 10.90 4.35
C HIS A 233 13.16 11.94 5.45
N ARG A 234 12.12 11.92 6.27
CA ARG A 234 11.99 12.66 7.52
C ARG A 234 11.38 11.72 8.55
N TRP A 235 11.74 11.90 9.81
CA TRP A 235 11.24 11.04 10.88
C TRP A 235 10.56 11.86 11.97
N TRP A 236 9.64 11.20 12.68
CA TRP A 236 9.03 11.68 13.90
C TRP A 236 9.58 10.89 15.08
N ASN A 237 10.02 11.58 16.12
CA ASN A 237 10.44 11.01 17.40
C ASN A 237 10.04 11.94 18.56
N CYS A 238 8.72 12.18 18.70
CA CYS A 238 8.12 13.25 19.51
C CYS A 238 8.33 14.68 18.98
N SER A 239 9.14 14.84 17.93
CA SER A 239 9.24 16.03 17.10
C SER A 239 9.64 15.62 15.69
N TRP A 240 9.44 16.49 14.72
CA TRP A 240 9.91 16.27 13.36
C TRP A 240 11.42 16.54 13.27
N GLY A 241 12.19 15.56 12.78
CA GLY A 241 13.59 15.76 12.39
C GLY A 241 13.73 16.66 11.16
N ASP A 242 14.94 16.84 10.62
CA ASP A 242 15.14 17.50 9.33
C ASP A 242 14.96 16.51 8.16
N TRP A 243 14.81 17.02 6.94
CA TRP A 243 14.86 16.19 5.75
C TRP A 243 16.29 15.68 5.50
N GLU A 244 16.44 14.38 5.34
CA GLU A 244 17.71 13.71 5.04
C GLU A 244 17.64 13.05 3.65
N SER A 245 18.68 13.25 2.83
CA SER A 245 18.85 12.51 1.58
C SER A 245 19.44 11.13 1.86
N LEU A 246 18.79 10.09 1.36
CA LEU A 246 19.29 8.72 1.38
C LEU A 246 20.17 8.41 0.17
N GLY A 247 20.38 9.40 -0.71
CA GLY A 247 21.15 9.29 -1.95
C GLY A 247 20.49 8.38 -2.99
N ARG A 248 21.15 8.29 -4.15
CA ARG A 248 20.68 7.62 -5.39
C ARG A 248 19.35 8.14 -5.92
N LYS A 249 19.18 8.04 -7.24
CA LYS A 249 17.99 8.49 -7.95
C LYS A 249 17.14 7.30 -8.38
N PHE A 250 15.85 7.40 -8.15
CA PHE A 250 14.85 6.36 -8.45
C PHE A 250 13.69 6.95 -9.23
N ILE A 251 12.95 6.06 -9.90
CA ILE A 251 11.80 6.43 -10.73
C ILE A 251 10.49 5.95 -10.12
N SER A 252 10.53 4.96 -9.24
CA SER A 252 9.35 4.44 -8.57
C SER A 252 9.15 5.07 -7.20
N ARG A 253 7.88 5.10 -6.76
CA ARG A 253 7.57 5.36 -5.34
C ARG A 253 8.38 4.42 -4.43
N PRO A 254 8.95 4.91 -3.31
CA PRO A 254 9.54 4.03 -2.30
C PRO A 254 8.48 3.10 -1.68
N CYS A 255 8.88 1.88 -1.34
CA CYS A 255 8.07 0.97 -0.52
C CYS A 255 8.88 0.61 0.73
N VAL A 256 8.30 0.82 1.91
CA VAL A 256 8.96 0.54 3.19
C VAL A 256 8.13 -0.43 4.02
N VAL A 257 8.81 -1.36 4.68
CA VAL A 257 8.22 -2.30 5.63
C VAL A 257 9.07 -2.39 6.90
N SER A 258 8.45 -2.73 8.02
CA SER A 258 9.14 -3.05 9.28
C SER A 258 9.04 -4.56 9.55
N GLN A 259 10.15 -5.22 9.85
CA GLN A 259 10.17 -6.68 10.09
C GLN A 259 9.98 -7.06 11.56
N ASP A 260 10.46 -6.22 12.48
CA ASP A 260 10.55 -6.55 13.91
C ASP A 260 10.39 -5.35 14.85
N GLY A 261 9.92 -4.21 14.35
CA GLY A 261 9.74 -2.99 15.13
C GLY A 261 10.99 -2.11 15.19
N ASP A 262 12.20 -2.67 15.15
CA ASP A 262 13.42 -1.84 15.23
C ASP A 262 14.13 -1.67 13.88
N SER A 263 13.59 -2.30 12.85
CA SER A 263 14.16 -2.33 11.52
C SER A 263 13.21 -1.77 10.46
N LEU A 264 13.79 -1.11 9.46
CA LEU A 264 13.10 -0.77 8.22
C LEU A 264 13.81 -1.41 7.04
N ASP A 265 13.05 -1.84 6.05
CA ASP A 265 13.55 -2.26 4.74
C ASP A 265 12.83 -1.43 3.67
N LEU A 266 13.63 -0.69 2.91
CA LEU A 266 13.21 0.27 1.91
C LEU A 266 13.58 -0.24 0.52
N PHE A 267 12.61 -0.21 -0.38
CA PHE A 267 12.72 -0.73 -1.73
C PHE A 267 12.34 0.32 -2.75
N CYS A 268 13.13 0.46 -3.81
CA CYS A 268 12.88 1.37 -4.92
C CYS A 268 13.33 0.74 -6.24
N VAL A 269 12.64 1.06 -7.34
CA VAL A 269 13.08 0.73 -8.69
C VAL A 269 13.77 1.93 -9.31
N GLY A 270 15.00 1.70 -9.77
CA GLY A 270 15.87 2.71 -10.37
C GLY A 270 15.55 2.97 -11.84
N SER A 271 16.17 4.01 -12.41
CA SER A 271 16.11 4.28 -13.87
C SER A 271 16.80 3.19 -14.72
N ASP A 272 17.57 2.32 -14.07
CA ASP A 272 18.16 1.09 -14.60
C ASP A 272 17.16 -0.09 -14.60
N ASN A 273 15.90 0.14 -14.19
CA ASN A 273 14.86 -0.87 -13.95
C ASN A 273 15.24 -1.96 -12.93
N GLN A 274 16.29 -1.74 -12.15
CA GLN A 274 16.71 -2.68 -11.13
C GLN A 274 15.95 -2.39 -9.85
N LEU A 275 15.62 -3.44 -9.10
CA LEU A 275 15.20 -3.29 -7.72
C LEU A 275 16.42 -2.99 -6.86
N HIS A 276 16.33 -1.96 -6.01
CA HIS A 276 17.33 -1.63 -5.00
C HIS A 276 16.72 -1.68 -3.61
N HIS A 277 17.56 -2.02 -2.64
CA HIS A 277 17.19 -2.16 -1.24
C HIS A 277 18.14 -1.35 -0.35
N LYS A 278 17.57 -0.80 0.71
CA LYS A 278 18.29 -0.10 1.78
C LYS A 278 17.66 -0.47 3.11
N SER A 279 18.48 -0.72 4.12
CA SER A 279 18.02 -1.18 5.43
C SER A 279 18.36 -0.18 6.53
N TRP A 280 17.47 -0.04 7.49
CA TRP A 280 17.75 0.67 8.75
C TRP A 280 17.89 -0.34 9.88
N ARG A 281 19.00 -0.29 10.62
CA ARG A 281 19.24 -1.10 11.84
C ARG A 281 19.89 -0.27 12.96
N GLY A 282 19.45 0.98 13.11
CA GLY A 282 20.09 2.01 13.94
C GLY A 282 20.90 3.02 13.13
N TRP A 283 21.26 2.65 11.90
CA TRP A 283 21.76 3.51 10.84
C TRP A 283 21.28 2.97 9.50
N TRP A 284 21.32 3.81 8.47
CA TRP A 284 21.05 3.45 7.09
C TRP A 284 22.23 2.69 6.47
N SER A 285 22.00 1.53 5.88
CA SER A 285 23.00 0.82 5.06
C SER A 285 23.27 1.54 3.75
N ASP A 286 24.30 1.13 3.01
CA ASP A 286 24.41 1.48 1.59
C ASP A 286 23.25 0.89 0.77
N TRP A 287 23.03 1.46 -0.42
CA TRP A 287 22.08 0.91 -1.39
C TRP A 287 22.63 -0.37 -2.01
N GLU A 288 21.87 -1.46 -1.91
CA GLU A 288 22.14 -2.75 -2.53
C GLU A 288 21.28 -2.91 -3.78
N GLN A 289 21.88 -3.31 -4.90
CA GLN A 289 21.14 -3.67 -6.11
C GLN A 289 20.75 -5.15 -6.05
N LEU A 290 19.45 -5.43 -6.14
CA LEU A 290 18.89 -6.78 -6.08
C LEU A 290 18.67 -7.41 -7.46
N GLY A 291 18.78 -6.62 -8.53
CA GLY A 291 18.57 -7.07 -9.90
C GLY A 291 17.14 -6.86 -10.40
N GLY A 292 16.83 -7.42 -11.58
CA GLY A 292 15.49 -7.39 -12.20
C GLY A 292 15.41 -6.55 -13.48
N ASP A 293 14.20 -6.41 -14.03
CA ASP A 293 13.87 -5.48 -15.11
C ASP A 293 12.41 -5.03 -14.93
N PHE A 294 12.19 -4.18 -13.93
CA PHE A 294 10.88 -3.78 -13.43
C PHE A 294 10.49 -2.37 -13.88
N ILE A 295 9.18 -2.18 -14.09
CA ILE A 295 8.59 -0.90 -14.55
C ILE A 295 7.55 -0.35 -13.57
N SER A 296 7.35 -0.99 -12.42
CA SER A 296 6.43 -0.51 -11.37
C SER A 296 7.17 -0.33 -10.04
N ALA A 297 6.56 0.46 -9.15
CA ALA A 297 6.94 0.40 -7.75
C ALA A 297 6.76 -1.02 -7.19
N PRO A 298 7.62 -1.44 -6.24
CA PRO A 298 7.46 -2.72 -5.57
C PRO A 298 6.27 -2.69 -4.61
N THR A 299 5.61 -3.84 -4.48
CA THR A 299 4.69 -4.13 -3.37
C THR A 299 5.37 -5.14 -2.46
N VAL A 300 5.56 -4.79 -1.20
CA VAL A 300 6.26 -5.62 -0.21
C VAL A 300 5.31 -5.92 0.94
N ILE A 301 5.25 -7.19 1.34
CA ILE A 301 4.49 -7.64 2.51
C ILE A 301 5.40 -8.44 3.46
N CYS A 302 5.12 -8.37 4.77
CA CYS A 302 5.87 -9.08 5.81
C CYS A 302 4.94 -10.01 6.62
N LEU A 303 5.19 -11.32 6.59
CA LEU A 303 4.31 -12.37 7.14
C LEU A 303 4.58 -12.66 8.63
N VAL A 304 5.82 -13.06 8.89
CA VAL A 304 6.39 -13.54 10.15
C VAL A 304 7.81 -12.99 10.18
N LYS A 305 8.35 -12.69 11.37
CA LYS A 305 9.73 -12.24 11.56
C LYS A 305 10.67 -12.95 10.57
N LYS A 306 11.25 -12.17 9.63
CA LYS A 306 12.26 -12.56 8.63
C LYS A 306 11.79 -13.19 7.30
N ARG A 307 10.51 -13.10 6.91
CA ARG A 307 10.08 -13.38 5.53
C ARG A 307 9.43 -12.16 4.90
N LEU A 308 10.02 -11.68 3.80
CA LEU A 308 9.47 -10.66 2.93
C LEU A 308 9.09 -11.28 1.59
N ASP A 309 7.89 -10.99 1.11
CA ASP A 309 7.47 -11.29 -0.26
C ASP A 309 7.33 -9.97 -1.02
N ILE A 310 8.05 -9.86 -2.14
CA ILE A 310 8.13 -8.68 -2.99
C ILE A 310 7.51 -8.98 -4.35
N PHE A 311 6.61 -8.12 -4.78
CA PHE A 311 5.98 -8.19 -6.09
C PHE A 311 6.33 -6.96 -6.92
N CYS A 312 6.71 -7.17 -8.17
CA CYS A 312 7.01 -6.10 -9.13
C CYS A 312 6.43 -6.45 -10.50
N LYS A 313 6.10 -5.44 -11.29
CA LYS A 313 5.71 -5.64 -12.69
C LYS A 313 6.93 -5.51 -13.61
N GLY A 314 7.14 -6.49 -14.47
CA GLY A 314 8.21 -6.49 -15.49
C GLY A 314 7.84 -5.73 -16.76
N ARG A 315 8.82 -5.54 -17.65
CA ARG A 315 8.62 -4.93 -18.99
C ARG A 315 7.70 -5.71 -19.91
N ASP A 316 7.56 -7.00 -19.67
CA ASP A 316 6.63 -7.91 -20.32
C ASP A 316 5.18 -7.75 -19.80
N TYR A 317 4.95 -6.82 -18.87
CA TYR A 317 3.67 -6.58 -18.19
C TYR A 317 3.23 -7.69 -17.25
N GLU A 318 4.13 -8.59 -16.89
CA GLU A 318 3.85 -9.70 -15.98
C GLU A 318 4.27 -9.36 -14.56
N ILE A 319 3.76 -10.12 -13.60
CA ILE A 319 4.09 -9.95 -12.20
C ILE A 319 5.23 -10.92 -11.85
N TYR A 320 6.22 -10.41 -11.13
CA TYR A 320 7.35 -11.16 -10.62
C TYR A 320 7.27 -11.21 -9.11
N HIS A 321 7.66 -12.34 -8.54
CA HIS A 321 7.69 -12.56 -7.09
C HIS A 321 9.11 -12.90 -6.65
N MET A 322 9.60 -12.18 -5.65
CA MET A 322 10.86 -12.48 -4.99
C MET A 322 10.58 -12.68 -3.51
N ASN A 323 11.10 -13.75 -2.92
CA ASN A 323 11.08 -13.92 -1.47
C ASN A 323 12.47 -13.73 -0.88
N TRP A 324 12.51 -13.13 0.31
CA TRP A 324 13.70 -13.11 1.16
C TRP A 324 13.54 -14.16 2.24
N GLU A 325 14.36 -15.20 2.19
CA GLU A 325 14.44 -16.23 3.23
C GLU A 325 15.91 -16.47 3.59
N ASN A 326 16.22 -16.57 4.88
CA ASN A 326 17.57 -16.90 5.37
C ASN A 326 18.70 -15.99 4.83
N LYS A 327 18.43 -14.70 4.70
CA LYS A 327 19.36 -13.70 4.14
C LYS A 327 19.73 -13.94 2.66
N GLN A 328 18.87 -14.61 1.89
CA GLN A 328 19.05 -14.77 0.46
C GLN A 328 17.74 -14.49 -0.29
N TRP A 329 17.86 -13.73 -1.37
CA TRP A 329 16.78 -13.54 -2.33
C TRP A 329 16.66 -14.81 -3.17
N ARG A 330 15.45 -15.38 -3.25
CA ARG A 330 15.16 -16.39 -4.28
C ARG A 330 14.16 -15.80 -5.26
N SER A 331 14.52 -15.86 -6.53
CA SER A 331 13.58 -15.57 -7.62
C SER A 331 12.64 -16.76 -7.72
N LEU A 332 11.37 -16.57 -7.39
CA LEU A 332 10.33 -17.50 -7.80
C LEU A 332 9.76 -16.90 -9.08
N GLY A 333 9.85 -17.65 -10.18
CA GLY A 333 9.59 -17.14 -11.53
C GLY A 333 8.24 -16.45 -11.72
N LYS A 334 8.07 -15.88 -12.92
CA LYS A 334 6.85 -15.23 -13.44
C LYS A 334 5.54 -15.77 -12.83
N VAL A 335 4.72 -14.86 -12.29
CA VAL A 335 3.45 -15.12 -11.55
C VAL A 335 2.27 -15.38 -12.51
N ALA A 336 2.53 -16.00 -13.67
CA ALA A 336 1.69 -16.12 -14.88
C ALA A 336 2.13 -15.22 -16.00
#